data_AF-A0A521U1F1-F1
#
_entry.id   AF-A0A521U1F1-F1
#
_cell.length_a   1.000
_cell.length_b   1.000
_cell.length_c   1.000
_cell.angle_alpha   90.00
_cell.angle_beta   90.00
_cell.angle_gamma   90.00
#
_symmetry.space_group_name_H-M   'P 1'
#
loop_
_entity.id
_entity.type
_entity.pdbx_description
1 polymer ?
#
loop_
_entity_poly.entity_id
_entity_poly.type
_entity_poly.pdbx_seq_one_letter_code
_entity_poly.pdbx_strand_id
1 'polypeptide(L)'
;MNDTINWTSVLQTLFGGAGLGATVGFAIYLALLAAKTALAEAVRLAGQKEIEARKTELAKDLEDHKKGLLLEIEARKTELATGLESFKKLLTLEIEQTKAVAQREIERERATALRELERFKSELTLPSESRRQVAALRVKTLLDFLRVSQAFMRDAFNVGPNDLDGRARMVGRMQECFDQVREIEPLVSHDIYVQLSDLVSQIFIGAGQWSRGEDAEVPTRILDKLKRVIQLVREELGVAQAVQLSPEQSPPGKA
;
A
#
# COMPACT_ATOMS: atom_id res chain seq x y z
N MET A 1 50.45 2.42 90.86
CA MET A 1 51.00 2.52 92.23
C MET A 1 50.58 3.87 92.76
N ASN A 2 49.49 3.90 93.52
CA ASN A 2 48.95 5.13 94.11
C ASN A 2 49.65 5.35 95.45
N ASP A 3 50.66 6.22 95.47
CA ASP A 3 51.19 6.76 96.71
C ASP A 3 50.17 7.77 97.25
N THR A 4 49.30 7.29 98.13
CA THR A 4 48.40 8.14 98.92
C THR A 4 49.25 8.96 99.88
N ILE A 5 49.53 10.20 99.49
CA ILE A 5 50.14 11.21 100.35
C ILE A 5 49.29 11.35 101.62
N ASN A 6 49.88 11.05 102.78
CA ASN A 6 49.24 11.16 104.08
C ASN A 6 49.17 12.65 104.50
N TRP A 7 48.11 13.33 104.06
CA TRP A 7 47.87 14.76 104.30
C TRP A 7 47.85 15.16 105.78
N THR A 8 47.52 14.23 106.67
CA THR A 8 47.52 14.42 108.14
C THR A 8 48.92 14.68 108.69
N SER A 9 49.95 14.00 108.17
CA SER A 9 51.36 14.20 108.56
C SER A 9 51.90 15.55 108.07
N VAL A 10 51.55 15.92 106.83
CA VAL A 10 51.95 17.21 106.24
C VAL A 10 51.33 18.39 107.00
N LEU A 11 50.06 18.28 107.42
CA LEU A 11 49.38 19.30 108.21
C LEU A 11 49.94 19.43 109.64
N GLN A 12 50.29 18.33 110.30
CA GLN A 12 50.94 18.40 111.63
C GLN A 12 52.33 19.04 111.58
N THR A 13 53.07 18.84 110.49
CA THR A 13 54.42 19.40 110.34
C THR A 13 54.38 20.90 110.00
N LEU A 14 53.36 21.36 109.29
CA LEU A 14 53.16 22.78 108.93
C LEU A 14 52.47 23.60 110.03
N PHE A 15 51.66 22.98 110.90
CA PHE A 15 50.80 23.69 111.86
C PHE A 15 51.00 23.28 113.34
N GLY A 16 51.85 22.30 113.65
CA GLY A 16 51.99 21.73 115.01
C GLY A 16 52.89 22.48 116.00
N GLY A 17 53.55 23.57 115.60
CA GLY A 17 54.41 24.37 116.49
C GLY A 17 53.79 25.74 116.79
N ALA A 18 53.54 26.05 118.06
CA ALA A 18 53.14 27.38 118.52
C ALA A 18 54.32 28.38 118.36
N GLY A 19 54.49 28.88 117.15
CA GLY A 19 55.53 29.82 116.72
C GLY A 19 55.36 30.15 115.23
N LEU A 20 56.13 31.11 114.71
CA LEU A 20 56.06 31.70 113.35
C LEU A 20 55.71 30.73 112.18
N GLY A 21 55.96 29.42 112.29
CA GLY A 21 55.57 28.39 111.32
C GLY A 21 54.06 28.28 111.02
N ALA A 22 53.16 28.44 112.00
CA ALA A 22 51.71 28.34 111.75
C ALA A 22 51.18 29.50 110.88
N THR A 23 51.76 30.70 111.01
CA THR A 23 51.42 31.87 110.18
C THR A 23 51.95 31.72 108.75
N VAL A 24 53.13 31.13 108.59
CA VAL A 24 53.73 30.84 107.28
C VAL A 24 52.96 29.73 106.56
N GLY A 25 52.58 28.66 107.28
CA GLY A 25 51.74 27.58 106.73
C GLY A 25 50.37 28.06 106.26
N PHE A 26 49.73 28.96 107.00
CA PHE A 26 48.45 29.55 106.59
C PHE A 26 48.59 30.47 105.36
N ALA A 27 49.66 31.27 105.29
CA ALA A 27 49.95 32.10 104.12
C ALA A 27 50.22 31.27 102.86
N ILE A 28 50.97 30.16 102.99
CA ILE A 28 51.21 29.21 101.89
C ILE A 28 49.89 28.55 101.45
N TYR A 29 49.04 28.14 102.39
CA TYR A 29 47.73 27.56 102.08
C TYR A 29 46.83 28.54 101.30
N LEU A 30 46.76 29.81 101.73
CA LEU A 30 46.00 30.84 101.02
C LEU A 30 46.58 31.11 99.62
N ALA A 31 47.91 31.14 99.47
CA ALA A 31 48.56 31.29 98.18
C ALA A 31 48.25 30.11 97.24
N LEU A 32 48.23 28.88 97.75
CA LEU A 32 47.83 27.69 96.98
C LEU A 32 46.35 27.72 96.59
N LEU A 33 45.47 28.21 97.48
CA LEU A 33 44.05 28.37 97.18
C LEU A 33 43.81 29.43 96.09
N ALA A 34 44.52 30.56 96.18
CA ALA A 34 44.52 31.61 95.15
C ALA A 34 45.08 31.10 93.81
N ALA A 35 46.15 30.31 93.84
CA ALA A 35 46.72 29.69 92.63
C ALA A 35 45.75 28.68 92.00
N LYS A 36 45.06 27.86 92.81
CA LYS A 36 44.07 26.88 92.33
C LYS A 36 42.85 27.56 91.70
N THR A 37 42.37 28.63 92.32
CA THR A 37 41.23 29.42 91.79
C THR A 37 41.63 30.15 90.51
N ALA A 38 42.80 30.79 90.47
CA ALA A 38 43.33 31.42 89.25
C ALA A 38 43.55 30.40 88.11
N LEU A 39 44.07 29.21 88.41
CA LEU A 39 44.23 28.14 87.43
C LEU A 39 42.87 27.64 86.91
N ALA A 40 41.88 27.47 87.79
CA ALA A 40 40.53 27.07 87.39
C ALA A 40 39.86 28.12 86.48
N GLU A 41 40.04 29.42 86.77
CA GLU A 41 39.57 30.50 85.92
C GLU A 41 40.29 30.55 84.57
N ALA A 42 41.61 30.36 84.55
CA ALA A 42 42.40 30.33 83.32
C ALA A 42 42.00 29.14 82.42
N VAL A 43 41.80 27.95 82.98
CA VAL A 43 41.31 26.76 82.25
C VAL A 43 39.88 27.01 81.74
N ARG A 44 39.00 27.62 82.53
CA ARG A 44 37.63 27.95 82.10
C ARG A 44 37.64 28.93 80.93
N LEU A 45 38.46 29.99 81.00
CA LEU A 45 38.59 30.99 79.93
C LEU A 45 39.22 30.39 78.67
N ALA A 46 40.24 29.54 78.81
CA ALA A 46 40.83 28.83 77.68
C ALA A 46 39.82 27.89 77.01
N GLY A 47 39.06 27.13 77.80
CA GLY A 47 38.00 26.26 77.29
C GLY A 47 36.88 27.04 76.60
N GLN A 48 36.48 28.20 77.14
CA GLN A 48 35.51 29.08 76.48
C GLN A 48 36.01 29.58 75.13
N LYS A 49 37.27 30.06 75.07
CA LYS A 49 37.89 30.50 73.82
C LYS A 49 37.99 29.38 72.78
N GLU A 50 38.35 28.17 73.19
CA GLU A 50 38.42 27.04 72.27
C GLU A 50 37.03 26.64 71.74
N ILE A 51 35.99 26.67 72.59
CA ILE A 51 34.61 26.42 72.18
C ILE A 51 34.14 27.49 71.18
N GLU A 52 34.43 28.76 71.43
CA GLU A 52 34.08 29.85 70.51
C GLU A 52 34.82 29.70 69.18
N ALA A 53 36.12 29.40 69.19
CA ALA A 53 36.89 29.15 67.99
C ALA A 53 36.30 27.99 67.16
N ARG A 54 36.02 26.85 67.79
CA ARG A 54 35.40 25.70 67.11
C ARG A 54 34.00 26.03 66.56
N LYS A 55 33.20 26.83 67.26
CA LYS A 55 31.90 27.28 66.74
C LYS A 55 32.05 28.14 65.48
N THR A 56 33.03 29.05 65.47
CA THR A 56 33.28 29.88 64.29
C THR A 56 33.81 29.08 63.10
N GLU A 57 34.67 28.08 63.35
CA GLU A 57 35.16 27.16 62.33
C GLU A 57 34.03 26.32 61.75
N LEU A 58 33.21 25.69 62.60
CA LEU A 58 32.05 24.92 62.15
C LEU A 58 31.03 25.76 61.38
N ALA A 59 30.79 27.01 61.80
CA ALA A 59 29.90 27.92 61.08
C ALA A 59 30.44 28.23 59.67
N LYS A 60 31.74 28.45 59.56
CA LYS A 60 32.42 28.69 58.29
C LYS A 60 32.37 27.46 57.38
N ASP A 61 32.72 26.28 57.90
CA ASP A 61 32.69 25.03 57.14
C ASP A 61 31.28 24.72 56.62
N LEU A 62 30.25 24.97 57.43
CA LEU A 62 28.86 24.80 57.02
C LEU A 62 28.47 25.79 55.91
N GLU A 63 28.90 27.05 56.01
CA GLU A 63 28.66 28.05 54.97
C GLU A 63 29.38 27.70 53.66
N ASP A 64 30.64 27.28 53.73
CA ASP A 64 31.44 26.88 52.58
C ASP A 64 30.87 25.62 51.92
N HIS A 65 30.45 24.62 52.71
CA HIS A 65 29.77 23.43 52.20
C HIS A 65 28.43 23.76 51.54
N LYS A 66 27.65 24.68 52.11
CA LYS A 66 26.38 25.14 51.51
C LYS A 66 26.63 25.85 50.18
N LYS A 67 27.66 26.70 50.08
CA LYS A 67 28.06 27.35 48.82
C LYS A 67 28.50 26.31 47.78
N GLY A 68 29.29 25.32 48.18
CA GLY A 68 29.70 24.22 47.31
C GLY A 68 28.53 23.45 46.72
N LEU A 69 27.55 23.06 47.56
CA LEU A 69 26.35 22.37 47.11
C LEU A 69 25.49 23.22 46.16
N LEU A 70 25.37 24.53 46.41
CA LEU A 70 24.62 25.42 45.51
C LEU A 70 25.26 25.49 44.13
N LEU A 71 26.59 25.61 44.06
CA LEU A 71 27.33 25.60 42.80
C LEU A 71 27.17 24.27 42.06
N GLU A 72 27.24 23.13 42.75
CA GLU A 72 27.04 21.82 42.11
C GLU A 72 25.60 21.66 41.58
N ILE A 73 24.60 22.13 42.33
CA ILE A 73 23.20 22.12 41.89
C ILE A 73 23.01 22.98 40.63
N GLU A 74 23.61 24.17 40.60
CA GLU A 74 23.54 25.05 39.41
C GLU A 74 24.25 24.43 38.21
N ALA A 75 25.45 23.88 38.41
CA ALA A 75 26.19 23.19 37.36
C ALA A 75 25.36 22.02 36.77
N ARG A 76 24.82 21.14 37.62
CA ARG A 76 23.96 20.02 37.17
C ARG A 76 22.70 20.49 36.46
N LYS A 77 22.07 21.58 36.91
CA LYS A 77 20.91 22.16 36.21
C LYS A 77 21.28 22.61 34.81
N THR A 78 22.43 23.27 34.63
CA THR A 78 22.89 23.71 33.30
C THR A 78 23.25 22.53 32.39
N GLU A 79 23.89 21.50 32.94
CA GLU A 79 24.21 20.27 32.21
C GLU A 79 22.94 19.54 31.75
N LEU A 80 21.95 19.38 32.64
CA LEU A 80 20.67 18.76 32.29
C LEU A 80 19.90 19.58 31.25
N ALA A 81 19.92 20.91 31.34
CA ALA A 81 19.26 21.78 30.37
C ALA A 81 19.88 21.65 28.97
N THR A 82 21.22 21.66 28.89
CA THR A 82 21.93 21.51 27.60
C THR A 82 21.78 20.10 27.04
N GLY A 83 21.85 19.07 27.88
CA GLY A 83 21.57 17.68 27.52
C GLY A 83 20.16 17.50 26.94
N LEU A 84 19.14 18.07 27.60
CA LEU A 84 17.76 17.98 27.13
C LEU A 84 17.55 18.73 25.80
N GLU A 85 18.17 19.89 25.61
CA GLU A 85 18.07 20.64 24.35
C GLU A 85 18.74 19.90 23.18
N SER A 86 19.93 19.33 23.40
CA SER A 86 20.62 18.54 22.38
C SER A 86 19.84 17.27 22.00
N PHE A 87 19.30 16.55 22.99
CA PHE A 87 18.46 15.38 22.76
C PHE A 87 17.20 15.73 21.96
N LYS A 88 16.55 16.85 22.30
CA LYS A 88 15.37 17.33 21.55
C LYS A 88 15.71 17.66 20.09
N LYS A 89 16.86 18.29 19.84
CA LYS A 89 17.33 18.57 18.46
C LYS A 89 17.58 17.28 17.69
N LEU A 90 18.20 16.29 18.32
CA LEU A 90 18.48 14.99 17.70
C LEU A 90 17.19 14.26 17.32
N LEU A 91 16.22 14.17 18.23
CA LEU A 91 14.91 13.57 17.96
C LEU A 91 14.15 14.27 16.83
N THR A 92 14.23 15.61 16.77
CA THR A 92 13.57 16.37 15.71
C THR A 92 14.15 16.01 14.34
N LEU A 93 15.48 15.93 14.26
CA LEU A 93 16.19 15.59 13.04
C LEU A 93 15.91 14.14 12.60
N GLU A 94 15.86 13.20 13.54
CA GLU A 94 15.52 11.80 13.25
C GLU A 94 14.08 11.67 12.71
N ILE A 95 13.11 12.35 13.34
CA ILE A 95 11.72 12.39 12.86
C ILE A 95 11.61 12.97 11.45
N GLU A 96 12.34 14.05 11.15
CA GLU A 96 12.34 14.65 9.81
C GLU A 96 12.95 13.71 8.76
N GLN A 97 14.04 13.02 9.10
CA GLN A 97 14.65 12.03 8.22
C GLN A 97 13.72 10.85 7.95
N THR A 98 13.09 10.29 8.99
CA THR A 98 12.14 9.18 8.83
C THR A 98 10.95 9.60 7.97
N LYS A 99 10.40 10.80 8.18
CA LYS A 99 9.32 11.34 7.34
C LYS A 99 9.73 11.49 5.88
N ALA A 100 10.93 12.02 5.63
CA ALA A 100 11.43 12.21 4.27
C ALA A 100 11.64 10.86 3.54
N VAL A 101 12.14 9.83 4.25
CA VAL A 101 12.30 8.49 3.69
C VAL A 101 10.94 7.87 3.38
N ALA A 102 10.00 7.87 4.34
CA ALA A 102 8.66 7.33 4.15
C ALA A 102 7.91 8.01 2.99
N GLN A 103 8.05 9.33 2.85
CA GLN A 103 7.41 10.07 1.77
C GLN A 103 7.97 9.69 0.40
N ARG A 104 9.30 9.51 0.28
CA ARG A 104 9.93 9.05 -0.96
C ARG A 104 9.50 7.63 -1.33
N GLU A 105 9.30 6.76 -0.35
CA GLU A 105 8.83 5.39 -0.57
C GLU A 105 7.38 5.37 -1.09
N ILE A 106 6.49 6.13 -0.46
CA ILE A 106 5.11 6.31 -0.93
C ILE A 106 5.06 6.86 -2.36
N GLU A 107 5.90 7.85 -2.69
CA GLU A 107 5.96 8.42 -4.04
C GLU A 107 6.43 7.39 -5.08
N ARG A 108 7.42 6.54 -4.74
CA ARG A 108 7.90 5.47 -5.61
C ARG A 108 6.84 4.39 -5.84
N GLU A 109 6.15 3.97 -4.78
CA GLU A 109 5.08 2.99 -4.88
C GLU A 109 3.93 3.53 -5.73
N ARG A 110 3.50 4.78 -5.51
CA ARG A 110 2.47 5.43 -6.34
C ARG A 110 2.88 5.51 -7.80
N ALA A 111 4.12 5.89 -8.10
CA ALA A 111 4.62 5.94 -9.48
C ALA A 111 4.65 4.56 -10.14
N THR A 112 4.96 3.51 -9.38
CA THR A 112 4.97 2.13 -9.89
C THR A 112 3.55 1.64 -10.15
N ALA A 113 2.63 1.84 -9.21
CA ALA A 113 1.22 1.48 -9.34
C ALA A 113 0.55 2.19 -10.54
N LEU A 114 0.85 3.47 -10.76
CA LEU A 114 0.33 4.21 -11.93
C LEU A 114 0.80 3.59 -13.25
N ARG A 115 2.08 3.22 -13.36
CA ARG A 115 2.62 2.57 -14.57
C ARG A 115 1.98 1.21 -14.83
N GLU A 116 1.76 0.42 -13.78
CA GLU A 116 1.07 -0.88 -13.90
C GLU A 116 -0.38 -0.71 -14.34
N LEU A 117 -1.09 0.30 -13.81
CA LEU A 117 -2.46 0.60 -14.20
C LEU A 117 -2.54 1.05 -15.67
N GLU A 118 -1.60 1.89 -16.13
CA GLU A 118 -1.50 2.27 -17.54
C GLU A 118 -1.23 1.07 -18.46
N ARG A 119 -0.31 0.17 -18.06
CA ARG A 119 -0.04 -1.08 -18.78
C ARG A 119 -1.29 -1.95 -18.86
N PHE A 120 -1.95 -2.20 -17.74
CA PHE A 120 -3.16 -3.02 -17.68
C PHE A 120 -4.28 -2.42 -18.53
N LYS A 121 -4.44 -1.09 -18.53
CA LYS A 121 -5.39 -0.40 -19.40
C LYS A 121 -5.06 -0.62 -20.87
N SER A 122 -3.78 -0.51 -21.26
CA SER A 122 -3.35 -0.74 -22.65
C SER A 122 -3.54 -2.20 -23.09
N GLU A 123 -3.27 -3.15 -22.19
CA GLU A 123 -3.46 -4.58 -22.40
C GLU A 123 -4.93 -4.97 -22.50
N LEU A 124 -5.84 -4.24 -21.85
CA LEU A 124 -7.29 -4.43 -21.99
C LEU A 124 -7.83 -3.81 -23.29
N THR A 125 -7.30 -2.66 -23.71
CA THR A 125 -7.76 -1.99 -24.92
C THR A 125 -7.45 -2.79 -26.18
N LEU A 126 -6.25 -3.40 -26.28
CA LEU A 126 -5.81 -4.13 -27.46
C LEU A 126 -6.74 -5.32 -27.84
N PRO A 127 -7.09 -6.24 -26.91
CA PRO A 127 -8.06 -7.29 -27.17
C PRO A 127 -9.46 -6.76 -27.47
N SER A 128 -9.88 -5.65 -26.86
CA SER A 128 -11.20 -5.07 -27.11
C SER A 128 -11.31 -4.47 -28.51
N GLU A 129 -10.26 -3.80 -28.98
CA GLU A 129 -10.18 -3.25 -30.33
C GLU A 129 -10.07 -4.38 -31.36
N SER A 130 -9.24 -5.38 -31.11
CA SER A 130 -9.14 -6.57 -31.96
C SER A 130 -10.49 -7.30 -32.08
N ARG A 131 -11.21 -7.52 -30.96
CA ARG A 131 -12.56 -8.10 -30.98
C ARG A 131 -13.56 -7.24 -31.78
N ARG A 132 -13.49 -5.91 -31.65
CA ARG A 132 -14.34 -4.99 -32.44
C ARG A 132 -14.01 -5.06 -33.93
N GLN A 133 -12.74 -5.12 -34.30
CA GLN A 133 -12.32 -5.26 -35.70
C GLN A 133 -12.77 -6.59 -36.29
N VAL A 134 -12.59 -7.70 -35.56
CA VAL A 134 -13.07 -9.02 -35.97
C VAL A 134 -14.59 -9.04 -36.13
N ALA A 135 -15.34 -8.46 -35.19
CA ALA A 135 -16.79 -8.34 -35.29
C ALA A 135 -17.23 -7.49 -36.49
N ALA A 136 -16.56 -6.36 -36.74
CA ALA A 136 -16.85 -5.50 -37.89
C ALA A 136 -16.54 -6.19 -39.22
N LEU A 137 -15.43 -6.91 -39.31
CA LEU A 137 -15.07 -7.71 -40.47
C LEU A 137 -16.11 -8.81 -40.72
N ARG A 138 -16.49 -9.55 -39.66
CA ARG A 138 -17.54 -10.58 -39.73
C ARG A 138 -18.85 -10.01 -40.27
N VAL A 139 -19.34 -8.90 -39.70
CA VAL A 139 -20.59 -8.27 -40.17
C VAL A 139 -20.48 -7.84 -41.63
N LYS A 140 -19.36 -7.22 -42.03
CA LYS A 140 -19.14 -6.80 -43.41
C LYS A 140 -19.18 -7.98 -44.38
N THR A 141 -18.42 -9.04 -44.12
CA THR A 141 -18.35 -10.22 -44.99
C THR A 141 -19.71 -10.92 -45.11
N LEU A 142 -20.47 -11.02 -44.00
CA LEU A 142 -21.81 -11.60 -44.04
C LEU A 142 -22.79 -10.75 -44.87
N LEU A 143 -22.69 -9.41 -44.81
CA LEU A 143 -23.51 -8.52 -45.64
C LEU A 143 -23.14 -8.59 -47.13
N ASP A 144 -21.85 -8.65 -47.44
CA ASP A 144 -21.36 -8.77 -48.82
C ASP A 144 -21.84 -10.09 -49.45
N PHE A 145 -21.80 -11.19 -48.70
CA PHE A 145 -22.40 -12.46 -49.10
C PHE A 145 -23.89 -12.36 -49.37
N LEU A 146 -24.67 -11.80 -48.43
CA LEU A 146 -26.11 -11.65 -48.62
C LEU A 146 -26.44 -10.88 -49.89
N ARG A 147 -25.62 -9.88 -50.25
CA ARG A 147 -25.77 -9.10 -51.48
C ARG A 147 -25.49 -9.94 -52.73
N VAL A 148 -24.39 -10.71 -52.74
CA VAL A 148 -24.02 -11.59 -53.86
C VAL A 148 -25.05 -12.71 -54.04
N SER A 149 -25.46 -13.35 -52.95
CA SER A 149 -26.47 -14.39 -52.97
C SER A 149 -27.83 -13.88 -53.46
N GLN A 150 -28.25 -12.68 -53.08
CA GLN A 150 -29.49 -12.07 -53.61
C GLN A 150 -29.40 -11.79 -55.11
N ALA A 151 -28.25 -11.30 -55.60
CA ALA A 151 -28.04 -11.10 -57.03
C ALA A 151 -28.12 -12.43 -57.80
N PHE A 152 -27.48 -13.49 -57.28
CA PHE A 152 -27.60 -14.84 -57.83
C PHE A 152 -29.06 -15.32 -57.84
N MET A 153 -29.80 -15.20 -56.73
CA MET A 153 -31.21 -15.63 -56.67
C MET A 153 -32.09 -14.92 -57.69
N ARG A 154 -31.88 -13.61 -57.92
CA ARG A 154 -32.63 -12.85 -58.92
C ARG A 154 -32.34 -13.32 -60.34
N ASP A 155 -31.05 -13.55 -60.63
CA ASP A 155 -30.61 -13.95 -61.97
C ASP A 155 -30.96 -15.43 -62.25
N ALA A 156 -31.08 -16.25 -61.19
CA ALA A 156 -31.47 -17.67 -61.23
C ALA A 156 -32.76 -17.95 -62.00
N PHE A 157 -33.74 -17.06 -61.88
CA PHE A 157 -35.08 -17.23 -62.46
C PHE A 157 -35.20 -16.75 -63.91
N ASN A 158 -34.19 -16.07 -64.46
CA ASN A 158 -34.29 -15.42 -65.77
C ASN A 158 -33.60 -16.21 -66.90
N VAL A 159 -33.05 -17.40 -66.61
CA VAL A 159 -32.34 -18.22 -67.61
C VAL A 159 -33.27 -19.28 -68.18
N GLY A 160 -33.60 -19.14 -69.46
CA GLY A 160 -34.37 -20.14 -70.20
C GLY A 160 -33.56 -21.42 -70.46
N PRO A 161 -34.22 -22.59 -70.62
CA PRO A 161 -33.55 -23.88 -70.80
C PRO A 161 -32.63 -23.96 -72.04
N ASN A 162 -32.85 -23.09 -73.03
CA ASN A 162 -32.05 -23.02 -74.27
C ASN A 162 -31.14 -21.79 -74.34
N ASP A 163 -31.11 -20.92 -73.32
CA ASP A 163 -30.25 -19.73 -73.30
C ASP A 163 -28.83 -20.08 -72.86
N LEU A 164 -27.95 -20.38 -73.82
CA LEU A 164 -26.55 -20.73 -73.58
C LEU A 164 -25.78 -19.60 -72.86
N ASP A 165 -26.03 -18.35 -73.24
CA ASP A 165 -25.38 -17.19 -72.61
C ASP A 165 -25.89 -16.99 -71.19
N GLY A 166 -27.18 -17.21 -70.95
CA GLY A 166 -27.77 -17.23 -69.61
C GLY A 166 -27.18 -18.32 -68.73
N ARG A 167 -26.97 -19.53 -69.26
CA ARG A 167 -26.33 -20.63 -68.54
C ARG A 167 -24.87 -20.30 -68.18
N ALA A 168 -24.10 -19.72 -69.11
CA ALA A 168 -22.72 -19.29 -68.83
C ALA A 168 -22.65 -18.19 -67.76
N ARG A 169 -23.53 -17.18 -67.84
CA ARG A 169 -23.64 -16.13 -66.79
C ARG A 169 -24.00 -16.72 -65.44
N MET A 170 -24.92 -17.69 -65.40
CA MET A 170 -25.31 -18.38 -64.17
C MET A 170 -24.14 -19.11 -63.52
N VAL A 171 -23.36 -19.85 -64.30
CA VAL A 171 -22.18 -20.57 -63.80
C VAL A 171 -21.16 -19.59 -63.22
N GLY A 172 -20.93 -18.44 -63.86
CA GLY A 172 -20.08 -17.39 -63.30
C GLY A 172 -20.60 -16.84 -61.96
N ARG A 173 -21.91 -16.62 -61.83
CA ARG A 173 -22.54 -16.20 -60.57
C ARG A 173 -22.49 -17.26 -59.48
N MET A 174 -22.62 -18.53 -59.85
CA MET A 174 -22.44 -19.68 -58.95
C MET A 174 -21.02 -19.72 -58.39
N GLN A 175 -20.02 -19.47 -59.23
CA GLN A 175 -18.61 -19.38 -58.82
C GLN A 175 -18.35 -18.17 -57.91
N GLU A 176 -18.92 -17.00 -58.23
CA GLU A 176 -18.82 -15.80 -57.38
C GLU A 176 -19.46 -16.05 -56.00
N CYS A 177 -20.60 -16.77 -55.95
CA CYS A 177 -21.21 -17.18 -54.69
C CYS A 177 -20.36 -18.20 -53.93
N PHE A 178 -19.71 -19.13 -54.64
CA PHE A 178 -18.79 -20.11 -54.04
C PHE A 178 -17.58 -19.42 -53.38
N ASP A 179 -16.96 -18.45 -54.05
CA ASP A 179 -15.81 -17.72 -53.51
C ASP A 179 -16.19 -16.95 -52.25
N GLN A 180 -17.37 -16.30 -52.26
CA GLN A 180 -17.89 -15.58 -51.09
C GLN A 180 -18.22 -16.51 -49.92
N VAL A 181 -18.81 -17.69 -50.16
CA VAL A 181 -19.07 -18.66 -49.09
C VAL A 181 -17.75 -19.09 -48.41
N ARG A 182 -16.71 -19.33 -49.20
CA ARG A 182 -15.39 -19.74 -48.69
C ARG A 182 -14.73 -18.66 -47.83
N GLU A 183 -14.98 -17.38 -48.12
CA GLU A 183 -14.50 -16.25 -47.30
C GLU A 183 -15.23 -16.14 -45.94
N ILE A 184 -16.48 -16.60 -45.86
CA ILE A 184 -17.32 -16.56 -44.65
C ILE A 184 -17.10 -17.75 -43.73
N GLU A 185 -16.74 -18.90 -44.30
CA GLU A 185 -16.57 -20.18 -43.62
C GLU A 185 -15.83 -20.10 -42.26
N PRO A 186 -14.70 -19.36 -42.11
CA PRO A 186 -14.01 -19.24 -40.81
C PRO A 186 -14.67 -18.26 -39.83
N LEU A 187 -15.68 -17.51 -40.23
CA LEU A 187 -16.30 -16.41 -39.47
C LEU A 187 -17.66 -16.76 -38.87
N VAL A 188 -18.20 -17.95 -39.17
CA VAL A 188 -19.55 -18.38 -38.78
C VAL A 188 -19.53 -19.50 -37.74
N SER A 189 -20.68 -19.72 -37.10
CA SER A 189 -20.88 -20.86 -36.22
C SER A 189 -20.67 -22.19 -36.95
N HIS A 190 -20.34 -23.23 -36.18
CA HIS A 190 -20.10 -24.56 -36.73
C HIS A 190 -21.30 -25.11 -37.51
N ASP A 191 -22.53 -24.81 -37.07
CA ASP A 191 -23.75 -25.27 -37.75
C ASP A 191 -23.92 -24.62 -39.13
N ILE A 192 -23.58 -23.33 -39.24
CA ILE A 192 -23.63 -22.57 -40.49
C ILE A 192 -22.51 -23.02 -41.42
N TYR A 193 -21.32 -23.28 -40.87
CA TYR A 193 -20.20 -23.87 -41.59
C TYR A 193 -20.60 -25.17 -42.31
N VAL A 194 -21.26 -26.10 -41.61
CA VAL A 194 -21.67 -27.38 -42.21
C VAL A 194 -22.63 -27.17 -43.38
N GLN A 195 -23.58 -26.24 -43.25
CA GLN A 195 -24.55 -25.93 -44.30
C GLN A 195 -23.90 -25.20 -45.49
N LEU A 196 -22.95 -24.31 -45.24
CA LEU A 196 -22.16 -23.63 -46.27
C LEU A 196 -21.30 -24.63 -47.05
N SER A 197 -20.63 -25.56 -46.35
CA SER A 197 -19.79 -26.59 -46.97
C SER A 197 -20.60 -27.54 -47.88
N ASP A 198 -21.80 -27.92 -47.44
CA ASP A 198 -22.75 -28.69 -48.26
C ASP A 198 -23.23 -27.90 -49.49
N LEU A 199 -23.57 -26.62 -49.33
CA LEU A 199 -23.97 -25.73 -50.42
C LEU A 199 -22.84 -25.57 -51.45
N VAL A 200 -21.61 -25.31 -51.00
CA VAL A 200 -20.39 -25.21 -51.81
C VAL A 200 -20.20 -26.45 -52.67
N SER A 201 -20.33 -27.63 -52.07
CA SER A 201 -20.18 -28.90 -52.78
C SER A 201 -21.23 -29.07 -53.88
N GLN A 202 -22.47 -28.66 -53.62
CA GLN A 202 -23.55 -28.73 -54.62
C GLN A 202 -23.46 -27.68 -55.71
N ILE A 203 -22.99 -26.48 -55.40
CA ILE A 203 -22.71 -25.46 -56.41
C ILE A 203 -21.64 -25.97 -57.36
N PHE A 204 -20.55 -26.55 -56.82
CA PHE A 204 -19.45 -27.06 -57.63
C PHE A 204 -19.88 -28.23 -58.54
N ILE A 205 -20.56 -29.23 -57.97
CA ILE A 205 -21.05 -30.39 -58.74
C ILE A 205 -22.14 -29.98 -59.72
N GLY A 206 -23.09 -29.15 -59.26
CA GLY A 206 -24.23 -28.69 -60.03
C GLY A 206 -23.84 -27.81 -61.21
N ALA A 207 -22.89 -26.88 -61.05
CA ALA A 207 -22.40 -26.05 -62.15
C ALA A 207 -21.86 -26.92 -63.31
N GLY A 208 -21.15 -27.99 -62.99
CA GLY A 208 -20.68 -28.98 -63.97
C GLY A 208 -21.84 -29.66 -64.71
N GLN A 209 -22.81 -30.19 -63.98
CA GLN A 209 -23.99 -30.88 -64.56
C GLN A 209 -24.86 -29.94 -65.40
N TRP A 210 -25.08 -28.71 -64.92
CA TRP A 210 -25.85 -27.68 -65.60
C TRP A 210 -25.20 -27.23 -66.91
N SER A 211 -23.86 -27.03 -66.90
CA SER A 211 -23.11 -26.65 -68.10
C SER A 211 -23.17 -27.69 -69.21
N ARG A 212 -23.31 -28.98 -68.86
CA ARG A 212 -23.47 -30.10 -69.79
C ARG A 212 -24.93 -30.37 -70.17
N GLY A 213 -25.89 -29.66 -69.55
CA GLY A 213 -27.32 -29.85 -69.77
C GLY A 213 -27.87 -31.16 -69.20
N GLU A 214 -27.17 -31.77 -68.23
CA GLU A 214 -27.50 -33.09 -67.69
C GLU A 214 -28.66 -33.07 -66.68
N ASP A 215 -28.84 -31.95 -65.96
CA ASP A 215 -29.84 -31.84 -64.90
C ASP A 215 -30.44 -30.42 -64.90
N ALA A 216 -31.72 -30.32 -65.27
CA ALA A 216 -32.46 -29.07 -65.36
C ALA A 216 -32.94 -28.51 -63.99
N GLU A 217 -32.74 -29.24 -62.90
CA GLU A 217 -33.21 -28.87 -61.55
C GLU A 217 -32.09 -28.32 -60.65
N VAL A 218 -30.84 -28.37 -61.10
CA VAL A 218 -29.67 -27.87 -60.36
C VAL A 218 -29.88 -26.45 -59.80
N PRO A 219 -30.37 -25.45 -60.57
CA PRO A 219 -30.51 -24.08 -60.08
C PRO A 219 -31.54 -24.01 -58.95
N THR A 220 -32.64 -24.75 -59.06
CA THR A 220 -33.71 -24.80 -58.05
C THR A 220 -33.20 -25.42 -56.74
N ARG A 221 -32.43 -26.51 -56.83
CA ARG A 221 -31.85 -27.19 -55.67
C ARG A 221 -30.82 -26.31 -54.95
N ILE A 222 -29.94 -25.67 -55.70
CA ILE A 222 -28.95 -24.71 -55.18
C ILE A 222 -29.67 -23.53 -54.53
N LEU A 223 -30.71 -23.01 -55.17
CA LEU A 223 -31.51 -21.90 -54.65
C LEU A 223 -32.15 -22.23 -53.30
N ASP A 224 -32.76 -23.41 -53.14
CA ASP A 224 -33.44 -23.77 -51.90
C ASP A 224 -32.48 -24.06 -50.73
N LYS A 225 -31.25 -24.50 -51.02
CA LYS A 225 -30.20 -24.56 -50.00
C LYS A 225 -29.61 -23.18 -49.70
N LEU A 226 -29.41 -22.35 -50.71
CA LEU A 226 -28.96 -20.98 -50.52
C LEU A 226 -29.93 -20.17 -49.65
N LYS A 227 -31.25 -20.30 -49.85
CA LYS A 227 -32.26 -19.69 -48.97
C LYS A 227 -32.11 -20.10 -47.51
N ARG A 228 -31.87 -21.39 -47.25
CA ARG A 228 -31.65 -21.90 -45.89
C ARG A 228 -30.39 -21.31 -45.26
N VAL A 229 -29.29 -21.26 -46.01
CA VAL A 229 -28.03 -20.65 -45.57
C VAL A 229 -28.20 -19.15 -45.30
N ILE A 230 -28.87 -18.41 -46.19
CA ILE A 230 -29.19 -16.99 -46.00
C ILE A 230 -29.98 -16.77 -44.71
N GLN A 231 -30.95 -17.63 -44.43
CA GLN A 231 -31.75 -17.53 -43.21
C GLN A 231 -30.91 -17.71 -41.95
N LEU A 232 -30.04 -18.73 -41.93
CA LEU A 232 -29.13 -18.95 -40.81
C LEU A 232 -28.14 -17.80 -40.61
N VAL A 233 -27.60 -17.25 -41.71
CA VAL A 233 -26.72 -16.07 -41.66
C VAL A 233 -27.46 -14.83 -41.13
N ARG A 234 -28.75 -14.65 -41.48
CA ARG A 234 -29.58 -13.56 -40.95
C ARG A 234 -29.83 -13.72 -39.45
N GLU A 235 -30.09 -14.93 -38.99
CA GLU A 235 -30.24 -15.24 -37.56
C GLU A 235 -28.95 -14.96 -36.79
N GLU A 236 -27.79 -15.31 -37.35
CA GLU A 236 -26.49 -15.03 -36.77
C GLU A 236 -26.16 -13.52 -36.72
N LEU A 237 -26.68 -12.74 -37.69
CA LEU A 237 -26.64 -11.27 -37.67
C LEU A 237 -27.68 -10.64 -36.73
N GLY A 238 -28.52 -11.45 -36.06
CA GLY A 238 -29.60 -10.96 -35.20
C GLY A 238 -30.77 -10.32 -35.97
N VAL A 239 -30.85 -10.54 -37.29
CA VAL A 239 -31.95 -10.09 -38.14
C VAL A 239 -33.06 -11.14 -38.06
N ALA A 240 -33.72 -11.23 -36.90
CA ALA A 240 -34.89 -12.08 -36.72
C ALA A 240 -36.01 -11.63 -37.66
N GLN A 241 -36.54 -12.54 -38.46
CA GLN A 241 -37.67 -12.27 -39.34
C GLN A 241 -38.92 -12.07 -38.47
N ALA A 242 -39.52 -10.89 -38.50
CA ALA A 242 -40.87 -10.67 -38.00
C ALA A 242 -41.82 -11.55 -38.82
N VAL A 243 -42.25 -12.66 -38.24
CA VAL A 243 -43.27 -13.54 -38.80
C VAL A 243 -44.59 -12.76 -38.86
N GLN A 244 -44.95 -12.25 -40.04
CA GLN A 244 -46.32 -11.86 -40.34
C GLN A 244 -47.15 -13.14 -40.50
N LEU A 245 -47.71 -13.63 -39.39
CA LEU A 245 -48.91 -14.47 -39.42
C LEU A 245 -50.10 -13.56 -39.76
N SER A 246 -50.50 -13.50 -41.04
CA SER A 246 -51.86 -13.10 -41.38
C SER A 246 -52.76 -14.33 -41.23
N PRO A 247 -53.74 -14.33 -40.30
CA PRO A 247 -54.71 -15.40 -40.23
C PRO A 247 -55.70 -15.29 -41.40
N GLU A 248 -55.70 -16.33 -42.22
CA GLU A 248 -56.79 -16.88 -43.00
C GLU A 248 -58.17 -16.26 -42.72
N GLN A 249 -58.68 -15.49 -43.69
CA GLN A 249 -60.11 -15.20 -43.80
C GLN A 249 -60.82 -16.45 -44.32
N SER A 250 -61.63 -17.08 -43.46
CA SER A 250 -62.58 -18.15 -43.86
C SER A 250 -63.69 -17.63 -44.78
N PRO A 251 -64.21 -18.46 -45.70
CA PRO A 251 -65.23 -18.06 -46.67
C PRO A 251 -66.64 -17.96 -46.05
N PRO A 252 -67.58 -17.23 -46.71
CA PRO A 252 -68.88 -16.92 -46.15
C PRO A 252 -69.80 -18.15 -46.15
N GLY A 253 -70.43 -18.42 -45.00
CA GLY A 253 -71.50 -19.40 -44.87
C GLY A 253 -72.67 -19.05 -45.78
N LYS A 254 -73.13 -20.04 -46.55
CA LYS A 254 -74.39 -19.96 -47.29
C LYS A 254 -75.57 -20.10 -46.33
N ALA A 255 -76.64 -19.40 -46.70
CA ALA A 255 -77.94 -19.23 -46.06
C ALA A 255 -78.63 -20.50 -45.57
#